data_AF-A0A1L0B7A8-F1
#
_entry.id   AF-A0A1L0B7A8-F1
#
_cell.length_a   1.000
_cell.length_b   1.000
_cell.length_c   1.000
_cell.angle_alpha   90.00
_cell.angle_beta   90.00
_cell.angle_gamma   90.00
#
_symmetry.space_group_name_H-M   'P 1'
#
loop_
_entity.id
_entity.type
_entity.pdbx_description
1 polymer ?
#
loop_
_entity_poly.entity_id
_entity_poly.type
_entity_poly.pdbx_seq_one_letter_code
_entity_poly.pdbx_strand_id
1 'polypeptide(L)'
;MEGMKFVSFDIDYWVTYLTFISESITDDTKEVLELFEEARYKIGYSYFSGEYYALYLSFLKSYATHENRYMEKYALLLRHVIELPIYNGAIFLKELLEYIAIQNIRKVNLGFLLPDHQLKQLKDQENNNFSTISQKLDKCFRNTFEVSQFKIHEMYLFESQLGRHLQFSSSQMTSEEVDLWHLYLDYIEQNYPFLFLQQVYERLLLVSALSSEFAIRYFNLLLLLNKRSQARSVLERISSFVPTRQKYDALVRLVDLEIHKNNLHRARDLIINNLELNNDIPFEIYEKLVHLESLVNPRDDGTYLCKLTTEIVLTTNSTNFLINLRNYKIVPSVLVECLKLFLAEDGEFNNVGKQMNTEQFERLQEFYFRVLSLESISRPAP
;
A
#
# COMPACT_ATOMS: atom_id res chain seq x y z
N MET A 1 -1.93 -8.00 -20.76
CA MET A 1 -2.35 -6.98 -19.78
C MET A 1 -3.06 -7.52 -18.54
N GLU A 2 -3.83 -8.62 -18.59
CA GLU A 2 -4.57 -9.07 -17.39
C GLU A 2 -3.68 -9.41 -16.19
N GLY A 3 -2.50 -10.01 -16.41
CA GLY A 3 -1.52 -10.26 -15.35
C GLY A 3 -1.01 -8.99 -14.65
N MET A 4 -0.84 -7.89 -15.39
CA MET A 4 -0.38 -6.61 -14.81
C MET A 4 -1.35 -6.04 -13.78
N LYS A 5 -2.64 -6.40 -13.82
CA LYS A 5 -3.59 -5.97 -12.79
C LYS A 5 -3.24 -6.51 -11.40
N PHE A 6 -2.56 -7.66 -11.35
CA PHE A 6 -2.22 -8.36 -10.11
C PHE A 6 -0.76 -8.14 -9.70
N VAL A 7 0.16 -7.99 -10.66
CA VAL A 7 1.61 -7.83 -10.42
C VAL A 7 2.15 -6.49 -10.95
N SER A 8 1.38 -5.40 -10.83
CA SER A 8 1.74 -4.09 -11.41
C SER A 8 3.04 -3.46 -10.89
N PHE A 9 3.62 -3.98 -9.81
CA PHE A 9 4.89 -3.50 -9.21
C PHE A 9 6.02 -4.53 -9.31
N ASP A 10 5.80 -5.62 -10.05
CA ASP A 10 6.80 -6.66 -10.27
C ASP A 10 7.75 -6.25 -11.41
N ILE A 11 9.03 -6.08 -11.07
CA ILE A 11 10.06 -5.61 -12.01
C ILE A 11 10.31 -6.63 -13.11
N ASP A 12 10.41 -7.91 -12.77
CA ASP A 12 10.75 -8.97 -13.72
C ASP A 12 9.63 -9.14 -14.74
N TYR A 13 8.38 -9.01 -14.29
CA TYR A 13 7.21 -9.02 -15.17
C TYR A 13 7.25 -7.84 -16.16
N TRP A 14 7.51 -6.62 -15.67
CA TRP A 14 7.59 -5.43 -16.53
C TRP A 14 8.75 -5.52 -17.53
N VAL A 15 9.94 -5.94 -17.08
CA VAL A 15 11.12 -6.09 -17.95
C VAL A 15 10.84 -7.14 -19.03
N THR A 16 10.29 -8.29 -18.67
CA THR A 16 9.92 -9.34 -19.62
C THR A 16 8.88 -8.83 -20.64
N TYR A 17 7.85 -8.13 -20.15
CA TYR A 17 6.80 -7.59 -21.02
C TYR A 17 7.32 -6.52 -21.98
N LEU A 18 8.08 -5.55 -21.48
CA LEU A 18 8.65 -4.48 -22.30
C LEU A 18 9.66 -5.02 -23.32
N THR A 19 10.39 -6.08 -22.97
CA THR A 19 11.31 -6.76 -23.90
C THR A 19 10.51 -7.38 -25.04
N PHE A 20 9.50 -8.20 -24.71
CA PHE A 20 8.61 -8.80 -25.69
C PHE A 20 7.94 -7.77 -26.60
N ILE A 21 7.42 -6.68 -26.03
CA ILE A 21 6.77 -5.61 -26.79
C ILE A 21 7.77 -4.87 -27.70
N SER A 22 8.98 -4.59 -27.22
CA SER A 22 10.01 -3.92 -28.02
C SER A 22 10.49 -4.76 -29.20
N GLU A 23 10.45 -6.09 -29.08
CA GLU A 23 10.77 -7.04 -30.16
C GLU A 23 9.60 -7.25 -31.13
N SER A 24 8.36 -7.07 -30.66
CA SER A 24 7.15 -7.42 -31.41
C SER A 24 6.47 -6.23 -32.12
N ILE A 25 6.61 -5.00 -31.61
CA ILE A 25 5.97 -3.81 -32.18
C ILE A 25 6.96 -3.09 -33.10
N THR A 26 6.68 -3.06 -34.40
CA THR A 26 7.58 -2.47 -35.41
C THR A 26 7.31 -1.00 -35.73
N ASP A 27 6.06 -0.52 -35.62
CA ASP A 27 5.70 0.81 -36.17
C ASP A 27 5.21 1.84 -35.14
N ASP A 28 4.51 1.44 -34.07
CA ASP A 28 4.02 2.40 -33.06
C ASP A 28 4.99 2.59 -31.89
N THR A 29 6.09 3.30 -32.17
CA THR A 29 7.10 3.65 -31.16
C THR A 29 6.55 4.58 -30.07
N LYS A 30 5.39 5.20 -30.26
CA LYS A 30 4.80 6.12 -29.27
C LYS A 30 4.02 5.35 -28.21
N GLU A 31 3.24 4.35 -28.60
CA GLU A 31 2.56 3.45 -27.67
C GLU A 31 3.57 2.72 -26.77
N VAL A 32 4.67 2.22 -27.36
CA VAL A 32 5.76 1.60 -26.59
C VAL A 32 6.39 2.57 -25.60
N LEU A 33 6.58 3.85 -25.97
CA LEU A 33 7.08 4.87 -25.06
C LEU A 33 6.14 5.13 -23.88
N GLU A 34 4.83 5.13 -24.13
CA GLU A 34 3.81 5.31 -23.08
C GLU A 34 3.85 4.15 -22.08
N LEU A 35 4.06 2.91 -22.56
CA LEU A 35 4.27 1.74 -21.69
C LEU A 35 5.55 1.86 -20.84
N PHE A 36 6.65 2.34 -21.40
CA PHE A 36 7.85 2.63 -20.61
C PHE A 36 7.58 3.69 -19.55
N GLU A 37 6.87 4.78 -19.86
CA GLU A 37 6.53 5.79 -18.86
C GLU A 37 5.61 5.24 -17.77
N GLU A 38 4.62 4.42 -18.13
CA GLU A 38 3.78 3.74 -17.14
C GLU A 38 4.62 2.87 -16.20
N ALA A 39 5.50 2.04 -16.77
CA ALA A 39 6.43 1.20 -16.01
C ALA A 39 7.33 2.05 -15.10
N ARG A 40 7.78 3.23 -15.55
CA ARG A 40 8.62 4.12 -14.74
C ARG A 40 7.94 4.53 -13.43
N TYR A 41 6.65 4.87 -13.47
CA TYR A 41 5.89 5.21 -12.26
C TYR A 41 5.70 3.99 -11.34
N LYS A 42 5.70 2.79 -11.91
CA LYS A 42 5.39 1.54 -11.24
C LYS A 42 6.58 0.77 -10.72
N ILE A 43 7.75 0.89 -11.31
CA ILE A 43 8.95 0.12 -10.93
C ILE A 43 10.24 0.95 -10.99
N GLY A 44 10.21 2.16 -11.54
CA GLY A 44 11.42 2.97 -11.78
C GLY A 44 12.13 3.48 -10.53
N TYR A 45 11.52 3.36 -9.35
CA TYR A 45 12.15 3.70 -8.06
C TYR A 45 12.62 2.48 -7.28
N SER A 46 12.48 1.28 -7.83
CA SER A 46 12.98 0.09 -7.17
C SER A 46 14.51 0.06 -7.16
N TYR A 47 15.07 -0.45 -6.08
CA TYR A 47 16.50 -0.74 -5.95
C TYR A 47 17.02 -1.64 -7.08
N PHE A 48 16.18 -2.52 -7.64
CA PHE A 48 16.55 -3.45 -8.71
C PHE A 48 16.13 -2.98 -10.12
N SER A 49 15.74 -1.72 -10.30
CA SER A 49 15.25 -1.18 -11.57
C SER A 49 16.32 -0.97 -12.67
N GLY A 50 17.56 -1.43 -12.44
CA GLY A 50 18.66 -1.23 -13.39
C GLY A 50 18.40 -1.84 -14.76
N GLU A 51 17.91 -3.09 -14.82
CA GLU A 51 17.62 -3.74 -16.11
C GLU A 51 16.51 -3.01 -16.88
N TYR A 52 15.48 -2.55 -16.18
CA TYR A 52 14.43 -1.71 -16.75
C TYR A 52 14.99 -0.43 -17.39
N TYR A 53 15.86 0.31 -16.69
CA TYR A 53 16.44 1.53 -17.26
C TYR A 53 17.41 1.26 -18.41
N ALA A 54 18.17 0.17 -18.37
CA ALA A 54 19.02 -0.24 -19.49
C ALA A 54 18.17 -0.51 -20.75
N LEU A 55 17.06 -1.24 -20.60
CA LEU A 55 16.11 -1.50 -21.67
C LEU A 55 15.49 -0.19 -22.19
N TYR A 56 15.05 0.70 -21.28
CA TYR A 56 14.41 1.95 -21.67
C TYR A 56 15.38 2.90 -22.41
N LEU A 57 16.61 3.04 -21.92
CA LEU A 57 17.64 3.84 -22.58
C LEU A 57 18.01 3.27 -23.96
N SER A 58 18.10 1.94 -24.07
CA SER A 58 18.33 1.25 -25.35
C SER A 58 17.22 1.52 -26.36
N PHE A 59 15.96 1.45 -25.92
CA PHE A 59 14.79 1.77 -26.74
C PHE A 59 14.85 3.22 -27.27
N LEU A 60 15.04 4.20 -26.37
CA LEU A 60 15.11 5.61 -26.75
C LEU A 60 16.23 5.88 -27.75
N LYS A 61 17.40 5.26 -27.56
CA LYS A 61 18.56 5.43 -28.43
C LYS A 61 18.36 4.77 -29.80
N SER A 62 17.72 3.60 -29.85
CA SER A 62 17.52 2.83 -31.08
C SER A 62 16.47 3.45 -32.00
N TYR A 63 15.41 4.02 -31.43
CA TYR A 63 14.29 4.61 -32.18
C TYR A 63 14.36 6.14 -32.27
N ALA A 64 15.47 6.75 -31.89
CA ALA A 64 15.60 8.20 -31.97
C ALA A 64 15.64 8.71 -33.42
N THR A 65 14.75 9.65 -33.72
CA THR A 65 14.74 10.40 -34.98
C THR A 65 14.91 11.89 -34.69
N HIS A 66 15.16 12.68 -35.74
CA HIS A 66 15.23 14.13 -35.60
C HIS A 66 13.89 14.78 -35.18
N GLU A 67 12.77 14.06 -35.36
CA GLU A 67 11.42 14.58 -35.15
C GLU A 67 10.83 14.23 -33.78
N ASN A 68 11.16 13.05 -33.22
CA ASN A 68 10.48 12.51 -32.04
C ASN A 68 11.07 12.92 -30.67
N ARG A 69 12.17 13.69 -30.65
CA ARG A 69 12.86 14.17 -29.43
C ARG A 69 13.36 13.05 -28.48
N TYR A 70 13.47 11.80 -28.93
CA TYR A 70 13.89 10.69 -28.05
C TYR A 70 15.33 10.83 -27.56
N MET A 71 16.23 11.43 -28.32
CA MET A 71 17.60 11.72 -27.85
C MET A 71 17.63 12.71 -26.68
N GLU A 72 16.74 13.70 -26.66
CA GLU A 72 16.62 14.64 -25.54
C GLU A 72 16.13 13.89 -24.29
N LYS A 73 15.09 13.06 -24.47
CA LYS A 73 14.54 12.24 -23.40
C LYS A 73 15.56 11.24 -22.85
N TYR A 74 16.35 10.60 -23.71
CA TYR A 74 17.45 9.72 -23.34
C TYR A 74 18.46 10.44 -22.44
N ALA A 75 18.91 11.63 -22.84
CA ALA A 75 19.89 12.41 -22.07
C ALA A 75 19.34 12.83 -20.70
N LEU A 76 18.10 13.31 -20.65
CA LEU A 76 17.42 13.67 -19.40
C LEU A 76 17.22 12.46 -18.48
N LEU A 77 16.80 11.33 -19.04
CA LEU A 77 16.59 10.10 -18.30
C LEU A 77 17.91 9.56 -17.74
N LEU A 78 18.97 9.54 -18.54
CA LEU A 78 20.29 9.09 -18.10
C LEU A 78 20.82 9.94 -16.95
N ARG A 79 20.63 11.27 -17.02
CA ARG A 79 20.93 12.18 -15.90
C ARG A 79 20.08 11.89 -14.67
N HIS A 80 18.80 11.57 -14.84
CA HIS A 80 17.94 11.25 -13.71
C HIS A 80 18.33 9.94 -13.02
N VAL A 81 18.70 8.92 -13.79
CA VAL A 81 19.01 7.58 -13.27
C VAL A 81 20.25 7.59 -12.36
N ILE A 82 21.25 8.45 -12.62
CA ILE A 82 22.43 8.55 -11.75
C ILE A 82 22.11 9.14 -10.37
N GLU A 83 20.97 9.81 -10.20
CA GLU A 83 20.50 10.36 -8.92
C GLU A 83 19.70 9.32 -8.10
N LEU A 84 19.34 8.18 -8.71
CA LEU A 84 18.60 7.11 -8.06
C LEU A 84 19.56 6.09 -7.41
N PRO A 85 19.25 5.59 -6.21
CA PRO A 85 20.03 4.56 -5.53
C PRO A 85 19.68 3.17 -6.10
N ILE A 86 20.14 2.89 -7.32
CA ILE A 86 19.87 1.63 -8.01
C ILE A 86 21.07 0.70 -7.89
N TYR A 87 20.81 -0.58 -7.62
CA TYR A 87 21.81 -1.62 -7.64
C TYR A 87 22.55 -1.65 -8.99
N ASN A 88 23.89 -1.65 -8.95
CA ASN A 88 24.75 -1.53 -10.13
C ASN A 88 24.57 -0.22 -10.94
N GLY A 89 24.11 0.86 -10.32
CA GLY A 89 23.90 2.16 -10.98
C GLY A 89 25.15 2.79 -11.63
N ALA A 90 26.36 2.31 -11.29
CA ALA A 90 27.62 2.78 -11.87
C ALA A 90 27.71 2.60 -13.40
N ILE A 91 26.94 1.67 -13.97
CA ILE A 91 26.86 1.45 -15.42
C ILE A 91 26.29 2.70 -16.11
N PHE A 92 25.26 3.32 -15.53
CA PHE A 92 24.64 4.53 -16.07
C PHE A 92 25.54 5.76 -15.91
N LEU A 93 26.31 5.84 -14.81
CA LEU A 93 27.32 6.88 -14.68
C LEU A 93 28.35 6.74 -15.80
N LYS A 94 28.85 5.53 -16.06
CA LYS A 94 29.82 5.30 -17.14
C LYS A 94 29.25 5.74 -18.50
N GLU A 95 28.00 5.37 -18.80
CA GLU A 95 27.32 5.77 -20.03
C GLU A 95 27.16 7.30 -20.14
N LEU A 96 26.81 7.99 -19.04
CA LEU A 96 26.73 9.46 -19.01
C LEU A 96 28.09 10.12 -19.24
N LEU A 97 29.15 9.57 -18.64
CA LEU A 97 30.50 10.08 -18.81
C LEU A 97 31.02 9.89 -20.24
N GLU A 98 30.70 8.76 -20.87
CA GLU A 98 30.97 8.53 -22.30
C GLU A 98 30.20 9.53 -23.18
N TYR A 99 28.96 9.84 -22.84
CA TYR A 99 28.14 10.82 -23.56
C TYR A 99 28.75 12.23 -23.53
N ILE A 100 29.32 12.66 -22.40
CA ILE A 100 29.96 13.98 -22.26
C ILE A 100 31.47 13.98 -22.52
N ALA A 101 32.06 12.85 -22.88
CA ALA A 101 33.49 12.74 -23.13
C ALA A 101 33.92 13.71 -24.24
N ILE A 102 35.17 14.19 -24.19
CA ILE A 102 35.72 15.19 -25.14
C ILE A 102 35.50 14.77 -26.61
N GLN A 103 35.54 13.47 -26.90
CA GLN A 103 35.33 12.92 -28.25
C GLN A 103 33.89 13.09 -28.76
N ASN A 104 32.92 13.12 -27.83
CA ASN A 104 31.48 13.13 -28.11
C ASN A 104 30.82 14.49 -27.87
N ILE A 105 31.38 15.30 -26.96
CA ILE A 105 30.78 16.58 -26.51
C ILE A 105 30.56 17.59 -27.64
N ARG A 106 31.30 17.47 -28.75
CA ARG A 106 31.12 18.31 -29.95
C ARG A 106 29.93 17.90 -30.81
N LYS A 107 29.53 16.62 -30.75
CA LYS A 107 28.44 16.02 -31.53
C LYS A 107 27.13 16.00 -30.74
N VAL A 108 27.23 16.03 -29.42
CA VAL A 108 26.12 15.98 -28.48
C VAL A 108 25.55 17.37 -28.25
N ASN A 109 24.22 17.46 -28.14
CA ASN A 109 23.56 18.67 -27.70
C ASN A 109 23.51 18.74 -26.16
N LEU A 110 24.43 19.50 -25.57
CA LEU A 110 24.49 19.72 -24.12
C LEU A 110 23.24 20.40 -23.55
N GLY A 111 22.44 21.09 -24.38
CA GLY A 111 21.16 21.66 -23.98
C GLY A 111 20.13 20.61 -23.56
N PHE A 112 20.33 19.34 -23.92
CA PHE A 112 19.50 18.25 -23.43
C PHE A 112 19.81 17.86 -21.98
N LEU A 113 21.04 18.10 -21.50
CA LEU A 113 21.46 17.77 -20.14
C LEU A 113 21.30 18.95 -19.18
N LEU A 114 21.48 20.17 -19.68
CA LEU A 114 21.57 21.38 -18.87
C LEU A 114 20.59 22.43 -19.40
N PRO A 115 19.87 23.15 -18.51
CA PRO A 115 19.12 24.33 -18.91
C PRO A 115 20.00 25.36 -19.62
N ASP A 116 19.44 26.08 -20.60
CA ASP A 116 20.17 27.04 -21.44
C ASP A 116 20.95 28.10 -20.65
N HIS A 117 20.42 28.56 -19.52
CA HIS A 117 21.08 29.55 -18.68
C HIS A 117 22.37 28.98 -18.04
N GLN A 118 22.33 27.74 -17.56
CA GLN A 118 23.51 27.06 -16.98
C GLN A 118 24.53 26.76 -18.07
N LEU A 119 24.07 26.37 -19.26
CA LEU A 119 24.94 26.10 -20.39
C LEU A 119 25.66 27.37 -20.87
N LYS A 120 24.97 28.51 -20.97
CA LYS A 120 25.57 29.81 -21.31
C LYS A 120 26.61 30.21 -20.28
N GLN A 121 26.25 30.17 -19.00
CA GLN A 121 27.17 30.49 -17.91
C GLN A 121 28.42 29.61 -17.93
N LEU A 122 28.26 28.31 -18.14
CA LEU A 122 29.39 27.36 -18.21
C LEU A 122 30.28 27.65 -19.42
N LYS A 123 29.69 27.96 -20.58
CA LYS A 123 30.43 28.33 -21.79
C LYS A 123 31.20 29.64 -21.62
N ASP A 124 30.60 30.63 -20.96
CA ASP A 124 31.22 31.93 -20.72
C ASP A 124 32.37 31.82 -19.71
N GLN A 125 32.19 31.05 -18.64
CA GLN A 125 33.23 30.79 -17.62
C GLN A 125 34.43 30.05 -18.21
N GLU A 126 34.19 29.11 -19.11
CA GLU A 126 35.22 28.24 -19.68
C GLU A 126 35.76 28.71 -21.04
N ASN A 127 35.41 29.92 -21.49
CA ASN A 127 35.79 30.45 -22.79
C ASN A 127 35.47 29.47 -23.95
N ASN A 128 34.32 28.77 -23.88
CA ASN A 128 33.91 27.73 -24.81
C ASN A 128 34.91 26.56 -24.99
N ASN A 129 35.81 26.34 -24.03
CA ASN A 129 36.74 25.22 -24.09
C ASN A 129 36.04 23.90 -23.74
N PHE A 130 35.71 23.11 -24.76
CA PHE A 130 35.05 21.81 -24.60
C PHE A 130 35.82 20.81 -23.71
N SER A 131 37.15 20.92 -23.61
CA SER A 131 37.94 20.06 -22.72
C SER A 131 37.67 20.36 -21.25
N THR A 132 37.67 21.64 -20.87
CA THR A 132 37.45 22.04 -19.47
C THR A 132 35.98 21.91 -19.10
N ILE A 133 35.06 22.19 -20.02
CA ILE A 133 33.61 21.93 -19.87
C ILE A 133 33.37 20.44 -19.58
N SER A 134 33.95 19.53 -20.39
CA SER A 134 33.81 18.08 -20.19
C SER A 134 34.35 17.64 -18.82
N GLN A 135 35.53 18.13 -18.41
CA GLN A 135 36.11 17.84 -17.09
C GLN A 135 35.25 18.36 -15.93
N LYS A 136 34.67 19.56 -16.04
CA LYS A 136 33.78 20.11 -15.02
C LYS A 136 32.50 19.29 -14.88
N LEU A 137 31.90 18.88 -16.00
CA LEU A 137 30.71 18.04 -16.01
C LEU A 137 30.99 16.63 -15.47
N ASP A 138 32.10 16.01 -15.87
CA ASP A 138 32.55 14.73 -15.33
C ASP A 138 32.64 14.79 -13.80
N LYS A 139 33.35 15.80 -13.26
CA LYS A 139 33.45 16.01 -11.81
C LYS A 139 32.08 16.22 -11.16
N CYS A 140 31.20 17.03 -11.76
CA CYS A 140 29.87 17.30 -11.24
C CYS A 140 29.01 16.03 -11.12
N PHE A 141 28.98 15.21 -12.18
CA PHE A 141 28.20 13.99 -12.18
C PHE A 141 28.78 12.90 -11.28
N ARG A 142 30.11 12.81 -11.17
CA ARG A 142 30.74 11.91 -10.18
C ARG A 142 30.36 12.30 -8.76
N ASN A 143 30.47 13.59 -8.41
CA ASN A 143 30.05 14.07 -7.09
C ASN A 143 28.55 13.80 -6.82
N THR A 144 27.71 13.95 -7.83
CA THR A 144 26.28 13.62 -7.72
C THR A 144 26.08 12.13 -7.45
N PHE A 145 26.79 11.28 -8.20
CA PHE A 145 26.71 9.83 -8.04
C PHE A 145 27.31 9.34 -6.72
N GLU A 146 28.29 10.02 -6.13
CA GLU A 146 28.82 9.68 -4.81
C GLU A 146 27.73 9.67 -3.74
N VAL A 147 26.76 10.60 -3.82
CA VAL A 147 25.59 10.63 -2.93
C VAL A 147 24.69 9.41 -3.17
N SER A 148 24.39 9.09 -4.44
CA SER A 148 23.62 7.89 -4.79
C SER A 148 24.32 6.62 -4.34
N GLN A 149 25.64 6.56 -4.47
CA GLN A 149 26.45 5.40 -4.10
C GLN A 149 26.47 5.16 -2.59
N PHE A 150 26.51 6.23 -1.78
CA PHE A 150 26.34 6.11 -0.34
C PHE A 150 24.99 5.48 0.02
N LYS A 151 23.90 5.97 -0.59
CA LYS A 151 22.54 5.44 -0.40
C LYS A 151 22.40 3.98 -0.86
N ILE A 152 23.01 3.63 -2.00
CA ILE A 152 23.06 2.24 -2.49
C ILE A 152 23.72 1.34 -1.46
N HIS A 153 24.82 1.79 -0.84
CA HIS A 153 25.53 1.01 0.16
C HIS A 153 24.68 0.80 1.43
N GLU A 154 23.98 1.81 1.91
CA GLU A 154 23.08 1.67 3.06
C GLU A 154 21.94 0.69 2.78
N MET A 155 21.29 0.78 1.61
CA MET A 155 20.23 -0.14 1.21
C MET A 155 20.77 -1.57 1.03
N TYR A 156 21.99 -1.72 0.51
CA TYR A 156 22.63 -3.02 0.31
C TYR A 156 22.79 -3.82 1.62
N LEU A 157 22.96 -3.16 2.76
CA LEU A 157 23.06 -3.83 4.06
C LEU A 157 21.80 -4.64 4.40
N PHE A 158 20.63 -4.18 3.95
CA PHE A 158 19.36 -4.89 4.07
C PHE A 158 19.15 -5.85 2.90
N GLU A 159 19.30 -5.36 1.67
CA GLU A 159 18.98 -6.12 0.45
C GLU A 159 19.87 -7.36 0.24
N SER A 160 21.10 -7.36 0.75
CA SER A 160 21.97 -8.53 0.69
C SER A 160 21.52 -9.67 1.61
N GLN A 161 20.86 -9.34 2.72
CA GLN A 161 20.36 -10.31 3.70
C GLN A 161 18.96 -10.82 3.33
N LEU A 162 18.11 -9.96 2.76
CA LEU A 162 16.78 -10.34 2.27
C LEU A 162 16.81 -11.28 1.05
N GLY A 163 17.97 -11.40 0.39
CA GLY A 163 18.19 -12.28 -0.76
C GLY A 163 17.56 -11.79 -2.07
N ARG A 164 18.07 -12.28 -3.21
CA ARG A 164 17.56 -11.97 -4.57
C ARG A 164 16.33 -12.80 -4.98
N HIS A 165 15.87 -13.72 -4.15
CA HIS A 165 14.79 -14.64 -4.48
C HIS A 165 13.45 -14.03 -4.07
N LEU A 166 13.04 -12.98 -4.78
CA LEU A 166 11.77 -12.27 -4.55
C LEU A 166 10.73 -12.62 -5.62
N GLN A 167 10.72 -13.89 -6.06
CA GLN A 167 9.56 -14.46 -6.72
C GLN A 167 8.51 -14.75 -5.64
N PHE A 168 7.22 -14.63 -5.98
CA PHE A 168 6.14 -15.04 -5.08
C PHE A 168 6.44 -16.40 -4.48
N SER A 169 6.72 -16.42 -3.18
CA SER A 169 7.04 -17.64 -2.45
C SER A 169 5.81 -18.02 -1.65
N SER A 170 5.29 -19.22 -1.87
CA SER A 170 4.26 -19.80 -0.99
C SER A 170 4.82 -20.13 0.40
N SER A 171 6.14 -20.02 0.59
CA SER A 171 6.82 -20.26 1.85
C SER A 171 6.66 -19.05 2.77
N GLN A 172 6.26 -19.31 4.02
CA GLN A 172 6.18 -18.29 5.04
C GLN A 172 7.56 -17.71 5.32
N MET A 173 7.64 -16.38 5.46
CA MET A 173 8.88 -15.71 5.89
C MET A 173 9.27 -16.19 7.29
N THR A 174 10.57 -16.34 7.50
CA THR A 174 11.14 -16.60 8.82
C THR A 174 11.00 -15.38 9.73
N SER A 175 11.06 -15.59 11.05
CA SER A 175 11.00 -14.49 12.02
C SER A 175 12.14 -13.47 11.80
N GLU A 176 13.33 -13.96 11.42
CA GLU A 176 14.50 -13.10 11.15
C GLU A 176 14.27 -12.21 9.93
N GLU A 177 13.66 -12.74 8.86
CA GLU A 177 13.29 -11.95 7.67
C GLU A 177 12.23 -10.90 8.00
N VAL A 178 11.23 -11.25 8.82
CA VAL A 178 10.19 -10.31 9.28
C VAL A 178 10.81 -9.14 10.06
N ASP A 179 11.66 -9.43 11.04
CA ASP A 179 12.36 -8.40 11.83
C ASP A 179 13.23 -7.51 10.94
N LEU A 180 13.95 -8.10 9.99
CA LEU A 180 14.77 -7.36 9.03
C LEU A 180 13.94 -6.46 8.11
N TRP A 181 12.77 -6.92 7.66
CA TRP A 181 11.84 -6.10 6.89
C TRP A 181 11.31 -4.91 7.70
N HIS A 182 11.00 -5.09 8.99
CA HIS A 182 10.61 -3.97 9.84
C HIS A 182 11.71 -2.92 9.96
N LEU A 183 12.95 -3.35 10.21
CA LEU A 183 14.11 -2.44 10.27
C LEU A 183 14.32 -1.72 8.93
N TYR A 184 14.17 -2.44 7.82
CA TYR A 184 14.31 -1.85 6.50
C TYR A 184 13.21 -0.83 6.20
N LEU A 185 11.96 -1.12 6.55
CA LEU A 185 10.85 -0.18 6.41
C LEU A 185 11.04 1.06 7.28
N ASP A 186 11.49 0.92 8.52
CA ASP A 186 11.80 2.04 9.42
C ASP A 186 12.86 2.96 8.79
N TYR A 187 13.92 2.38 8.21
CA TYR A 187 14.95 3.13 7.50
C TYR A 187 14.39 3.85 6.26
N ILE A 188 13.62 3.15 5.41
CA ILE A 188 13.10 3.73 4.17
C ILE A 188 12.09 4.86 4.45
N GLU A 189 11.19 4.67 5.42
CA GLU A 189 10.17 5.66 5.79
C GLU A 189 10.76 6.99 6.27
N GLN A 190 11.94 6.95 6.90
CA GLN A 190 12.62 8.15 7.39
C GLN A 190 13.45 8.87 6.32
N ASN A 191 13.99 8.13 5.36
CA ASN A 191 15.04 8.66 4.47
C ASN A 191 14.60 8.90 3.02
N TYR A 192 13.46 8.34 2.59
CA TYR A 192 13.07 8.35 1.18
C TYR A 192 11.68 8.95 0.93
N PRO A 193 11.43 9.49 -0.29
CA PRO A 193 10.12 10.00 -0.65
C PRO A 193 9.14 8.87 -0.97
N PHE A 194 7.84 9.19 -0.92
CA PHE A 194 6.75 8.23 -1.05
C PHE A 194 6.87 7.23 -2.22
N LEU A 195 7.39 7.65 -3.38
CA LEU A 195 7.51 6.75 -4.53
C LEU A 195 8.43 5.56 -4.23
N PHE A 196 9.51 5.74 -3.46
CA PHE A 196 10.35 4.63 -2.99
C PHE A 196 9.61 3.76 -1.97
N LEU A 197 8.94 4.39 -0.99
CA LEU A 197 8.18 3.67 0.03
C LEU A 197 7.15 2.75 -0.63
N GLN A 198 6.39 3.29 -1.58
CA GLN A 198 5.42 2.53 -2.35
C GLN A 198 6.04 1.30 -3.03
N GLN A 199 7.21 1.44 -3.68
CA GLN A 199 7.88 0.30 -4.31
C GLN A 199 8.28 -0.78 -3.32
N VAL A 200 8.89 -0.37 -2.19
CA VAL A 200 9.34 -1.32 -1.17
C VAL A 200 8.15 -2.04 -0.55
N TYR A 201 7.06 -1.33 -0.26
CA TYR A 201 5.83 -1.91 0.27
C TYR A 201 5.16 -2.87 -0.71
N GLU A 202 5.00 -2.49 -1.98
CA GLU A 202 4.37 -3.36 -2.97
C GLU A 202 5.22 -4.62 -3.21
N ARG A 203 6.55 -4.50 -3.23
CA ARG A 203 7.48 -5.64 -3.29
C ARG A 203 7.34 -6.55 -2.08
N LEU A 204 7.31 -5.98 -0.88
CA LEU A 204 7.13 -6.73 0.36
C LEU A 204 5.79 -7.47 0.38
N LEU A 205 4.71 -6.84 -0.10
CA LEU A 205 3.40 -7.48 -0.17
C LEU A 205 3.37 -8.69 -1.13
N LEU A 206 4.14 -8.65 -2.21
CA LEU A 206 4.29 -9.81 -3.11
C LEU A 206 5.06 -10.94 -2.43
N VAL A 207 6.16 -10.62 -1.75
CA VAL A 207 7.06 -11.60 -1.10
C VAL A 207 6.43 -12.24 0.12
N SER A 208 5.72 -11.43 0.92
CA SER A 208 5.06 -11.85 2.15
C SER A 208 3.72 -12.57 1.94
N ALA A 209 3.36 -12.87 0.68
CA ALA A 209 2.06 -13.40 0.30
C ALA A 209 0.88 -12.62 0.93
N LEU A 210 0.98 -11.28 0.91
CA LEU A 210 0.01 -10.35 1.50
C LEU A 210 -0.18 -10.50 3.01
N SER A 211 0.93 -10.69 3.76
CA SER A 211 0.90 -10.66 5.22
C SER A 211 0.15 -9.43 5.74
N SER A 212 -0.88 -9.66 6.56
CA SER A 212 -1.73 -8.56 7.05
C SER A 212 -0.98 -7.52 7.86
N GLU A 213 0.06 -7.91 8.59
CA GLU A 213 0.86 -6.99 9.39
C GLU A 213 1.49 -5.88 8.54
N PHE A 214 2.24 -6.27 7.51
CA PHE A 214 2.88 -5.31 6.60
C PHE A 214 1.85 -4.54 5.78
N ALA A 215 0.74 -5.18 5.42
CA ALA A 215 -0.30 -4.57 4.63
C ALA A 215 -1.11 -3.53 5.44
N ILE A 216 -1.34 -3.77 6.72
CA ILE A 216 -1.92 -2.81 7.67
C ILE A 216 -0.94 -1.66 7.91
N ARG A 217 0.36 -1.94 8.07
CA ARG A 217 1.38 -0.89 8.18
C ARG A 217 1.36 0.02 6.95
N TYR A 218 1.31 -0.56 5.75
CA TYR A 218 1.21 0.19 4.49
C TYR A 218 -0.09 1.00 4.41
N PHE A 219 -1.22 0.41 4.78
CA PHE A 219 -2.50 1.09 4.86
C PHE A 219 -2.44 2.33 5.77
N ASN A 220 -1.87 2.19 6.97
CA ASN A 220 -1.72 3.30 7.91
C ASN A 220 -0.82 4.41 7.34
N LEU A 221 0.28 4.05 6.70
CA LEU A 221 1.15 5.01 5.99
C LEU A 221 0.37 5.77 4.91
N LEU A 222 -0.42 5.07 4.09
CA LEU A 222 -1.23 5.70 3.04
C LEU A 222 -2.30 6.63 3.61
N LEU A 223 -2.89 6.30 4.76
CA LEU A 223 -3.81 7.19 5.46
C LEU A 223 -3.13 8.46 5.97
N LEU A 224 -1.95 8.33 6.58
CA LEU A 224 -1.15 9.48 7.03
C LEU A 224 -0.81 10.43 5.87
N LEU A 225 -0.54 9.87 4.70
CA LEU A 225 -0.28 10.62 3.47
C LEU A 225 -1.55 11.06 2.72
N ASN A 226 -2.74 10.90 3.30
CA ASN A 226 -4.04 11.21 2.69
C ASN A 226 -4.34 10.49 1.36
N LYS A 227 -3.67 9.35 1.08
CA LYS A 227 -3.84 8.54 -0.15
C LYS A 227 -4.95 7.49 0.02
N ARG A 228 -6.16 7.94 0.38
CA ARG A 228 -7.29 7.09 0.77
C ARG A 228 -7.72 6.06 -0.28
N SER A 229 -7.62 6.38 -1.58
CA SER A 229 -7.99 5.45 -2.66
C SER A 229 -6.99 4.29 -2.78
N GLN A 230 -5.70 4.56 -2.59
CA GLN A 230 -4.67 3.51 -2.57
C GLN A 230 -4.79 2.67 -1.29
N ALA A 231 -5.05 3.31 -0.15
CA ALA A 231 -5.27 2.62 1.13
C ALA A 231 -6.42 1.60 1.02
N ARG A 232 -7.53 2.01 0.40
CA ARG A 232 -8.66 1.13 0.09
C ARG A 232 -8.24 -0.06 -0.79
N SER A 233 -7.52 0.20 -1.88
CA SER A 233 -7.07 -0.85 -2.81
C SER A 233 -6.16 -1.88 -2.13
N VAL A 234 -5.31 -1.46 -1.19
CA VAL A 234 -4.48 -2.37 -0.38
C VAL A 234 -5.37 -3.31 0.43
N LEU A 235 -6.36 -2.77 1.16
CA LEU A 235 -7.27 -3.58 1.96
C LEU A 235 -8.12 -4.54 1.12
N GLU A 236 -8.64 -4.07 -0.01
CA GLU A 236 -9.43 -4.90 -0.92
C GLU A 236 -8.61 -6.11 -1.42
N ARG A 237 -7.33 -5.92 -1.76
CA ARG A 237 -6.44 -7.04 -2.13
C ARG A 237 -6.29 -8.05 -1.00
N ILE A 238 -5.99 -7.60 0.22
CA ILE A 238 -5.81 -8.50 1.38
C ILE A 238 -7.10 -9.29 1.64
N SER A 239 -8.25 -8.61 1.63
CA SER A 239 -9.56 -9.24 1.90
C SER A 239 -9.94 -10.29 0.86
N SER A 240 -9.48 -10.14 -0.39
CA SER A 240 -9.74 -11.11 -1.47
C SER A 240 -8.79 -12.31 -1.47
N PHE A 241 -7.52 -12.13 -1.10
CA PHE A 241 -6.49 -13.16 -1.29
C PHE A 241 -6.07 -13.91 -0.01
N VAL A 242 -6.38 -13.40 1.19
CA VAL A 242 -5.95 -14.03 2.44
C VAL A 242 -7.09 -14.89 3.05
N PRO A 243 -6.93 -16.21 3.23
CA PRO A 243 -7.98 -17.10 3.72
C PRO A 243 -8.12 -17.16 5.25
N THR A 244 -7.35 -16.39 6.02
CA THR A 244 -7.18 -16.56 7.47
C THR A 244 -7.83 -15.46 8.31
N ARG A 245 -7.79 -15.56 9.64
CA ARG A 245 -8.29 -14.54 10.61
C ARG A 245 -7.84 -13.10 10.30
N GLN A 246 -6.67 -12.97 9.70
CA GLN A 246 -6.07 -11.74 9.18
C GLN A 246 -6.95 -10.99 8.16
N LYS A 247 -7.81 -11.70 7.42
CA LYS A 247 -8.85 -11.15 6.52
C LYS A 247 -9.82 -10.22 7.26
N TYR A 248 -10.12 -10.55 8.52
CA TYR A 248 -11.14 -9.85 9.30
C TYR A 248 -10.64 -8.50 9.83
N ASP A 249 -9.37 -8.36 10.22
CA ASP A 249 -8.83 -7.04 10.62
C ASP A 249 -8.78 -6.08 9.42
N ALA A 250 -8.39 -6.59 8.24
CA ALA A 250 -8.45 -5.82 7.00
C ALA A 250 -9.89 -5.40 6.64
N LEU A 251 -10.87 -6.31 6.82
CA LEU A 251 -12.28 -6.03 6.59
C LEU A 251 -12.82 -4.95 7.54
N VAL A 252 -12.53 -5.06 8.84
CA VAL A 252 -12.96 -4.06 9.84
C VAL A 252 -12.42 -2.67 9.48
N ARG A 253 -11.13 -2.57 9.10
CA ARG A 253 -10.52 -1.31 8.66
C ARG A 253 -11.12 -0.77 7.37
N LEU A 254 -11.51 -1.66 6.45
CA LEU A 254 -12.17 -1.26 5.19
C LEU A 254 -13.56 -0.69 5.46
N VAL A 255 -14.31 -1.33 6.36
CA VAL A 255 -15.61 -0.85 6.84
C VAL A 255 -15.46 0.52 7.51
N ASP A 256 -14.48 0.70 8.38
CA ASP A 256 -14.18 1.99 9.02
C ASP A 256 -13.92 3.10 8.01
N LEU A 257 -13.18 2.78 6.95
CA LEU A 257 -12.90 3.73 5.87
C LEU A 257 -14.17 4.13 5.10
N GLU A 258 -15.10 3.21 4.86
CA GLU A 258 -16.40 3.52 4.24
C GLU A 258 -17.32 4.31 5.16
N ILE A 259 -17.35 3.98 6.46
CA ILE A 259 -18.11 4.74 7.48
C ILE A 259 -17.60 6.18 7.52
N HIS A 260 -16.28 6.38 7.55
CA HIS A 260 -15.69 7.72 7.54
C HIS A 260 -16.01 8.51 6.26
N LYS A 261 -16.20 7.83 5.12
CA LYS A 261 -16.66 8.44 3.86
C LYS A 261 -18.17 8.67 3.79
N ASN A 262 -18.92 8.28 4.83
CA ASN A 262 -20.37 8.28 4.86
C ASN A 262 -21.03 7.35 3.81
N ASN A 263 -20.31 6.31 3.38
CA ASN A 263 -20.81 5.29 2.45
C ASN A 263 -21.38 4.09 3.22
N LEU A 264 -22.38 4.32 4.06
CA LEU A 264 -22.89 3.31 5.01
C LEU A 264 -23.45 2.06 4.31
N HIS A 265 -24.11 2.22 3.15
CA HIS A 265 -24.61 1.08 2.37
C HIS A 265 -23.47 0.17 1.89
N ARG A 266 -22.39 0.75 1.36
CA ARG A 266 -21.23 -0.03 0.91
C ARG A 266 -20.51 -0.73 2.06
N ALA A 267 -20.42 -0.05 3.21
CA ALA A 267 -19.91 -0.67 4.44
C ALA A 267 -20.74 -1.90 4.84
N ARG A 268 -22.06 -1.83 4.65
CA ARG A 268 -23.01 -2.90 4.96
C ARG A 268 -22.82 -4.08 4.02
N ASP A 269 -22.78 -3.80 2.72
CA ASP A 269 -22.58 -4.81 1.69
C ASP A 269 -21.27 -5.59 1.91
N LEU A 270 -20.19 -4.90 2.33
CA LEU A 270 -18.91 -5.56 2.64
C LEU A 270 -19.02 -6.57 3.78
N ILE A 271 -19.75 -6.24 4.84
CA ILE A 271 -19.96 -7.16 5.97
C ILE A 271 -20.89 -8.30 5.56
N ILE A 272 -22.05 -8.00 4.95
CA ILE A 272 -23.04 -9.02 4.57
C ILE A 272 -22.43 -10.03 3.59
N ASN A 273 -21.75 -9.55 2.54
CA ASN A 273 -21.06 -10.44 1.59
C ASN A 273 -20.02 -11.32 2.29
N ASN A 274 -19.39 -10.84 3.35
CA ASN A 274 -18.45 -11.65 4.12
C ASN A 274 -19.17 -12.70 4.98
N LEU A 275 -20.31 -12.35 5.58
CA LEU A 275 -21.14 -13.27 6.36
C LEU A 275 -21.71 -14.40 5.50
N GLU A 276 -22.12 -14.10 4.27
CA GLU A 276 -22.67 -15.10 3.34
C GLU A 276 -21.62 -16.10 2.82
N LEU A 277 -20.37 -15.66 2.69
CA LEU A 277 -19.30 -16.45 2.07
C LEU A 277 -18.48 -17.30 3.06
N ASN A 278 -18.59 -17.07 4.37
CA ASN A 278 -17.74 -17.72 5.37
C ASN A 278 -18.60 -18.36 6.48
N ASN A 279 -18.28 -19.60 6.87
CA ASN A 279 -19.03 -20.31 7.91
C ASN A 279 -18.51 -20.04 9.34
N ASP A 280 -17.25 -19.61 9.47
CA ASP A 280 -16.60 -19.33 10.75
C ASP A 280 -16.14 -17.88 10.80
N ILE A 281 -17.00 -17.03 11.35
CA ILE A 281 -16.82 -15.57 11.40
C ILE A 281 -16.51 -15.15 12.84
N PRO A 282 -15.42 -14.41 13.09
CA PRO A 282 -15.11 -13.90 14.41
C PRO A 282 -16.15 -12.91 14.92
N PHE A 283 -16.32 -12.86 16.24
CA PHE A 283 -17.26 -11.98 16.94
C PHE A 283 -17.06 -10.50 16.60
N GLU A 284 -15.82 -10.09 16.32
CA GLU A 284 -15.44 -8.73 15.97
C GLU A 284 -16.18 -8.22 14.71
N ILE A 285 -16.54 -9.10 13.77
CA ILE A 285 -17.31 -8.73 12.58
C ILE A 285 -18.77 -8.46 12.91
N TYR A 286 -19.36 -9.29 13.77
CA TYR A 286 -20.74 -9.10 14.23
C TYR A 286 -20.89 -7.83 15.08
N GLU A 287 -19.92 -7.55 15.95
CA GLU A 287 -19.85 -6.28 16.68
C GLU A 287 -19.84 -5.08 15.72
N LYS A 288 -19.04 -5.20 14.64
CA LYS A 288 -18.95 -4.16 13.62
C LYS A 288 -20.26 -3.97 12.85
N LEU A 289 -20.98 -5.06 12.57
CA LEU A 289 -22.30 -5.00 11.94
C LEU A 289 -23.29 -4.22 12.82
N VAL A 290 -23.41 -4.57 14.09
CA VAL A 290 -24.33 -3.90 15.03
C VAL A 290 -24.01 -2.40 15.11
N HIS A 291 -22.71 -2.04 15.16
CA HIS A 291 -22.31 -0.64 15.13
C HIS A 291 -22.70 0.06 13.82
N LEU A 292 -22.50 -0.58 12.67
CA LEU A 292 -22.86 0.01 11.39
C LEU A 292 -24.37 0.23 11.29
N GLU A 293 -25.16 -0.74 11.72
CA GLU A 293 -26.62 -0.66 11.70
C GLU A 293 -27.17 0.45 12.60
N SER A 294 -26.50 0.70 13.73
CA SER A 294 -26.86 1.83 14.59
C SER A 294 -26.60 3.19 13.93
N LEU A 295 -25.63 3.27 13.02
CA LEU A 295 -25.36 4.47 12.22
C LEU A 295 -26.33 4.61 11.03
N VAL A 296 -26.74 3.50 10.42
CA VAL A 296 -27.69 3.48 9.30
C VAL A 296 -29.10 3.88 9.77
N ASN A 297 -29.51 3.39 10.94
CA ASN A 297 -30.84 3.61 11.50
C ASN A 297 -30.79 4.41 12.82
N PRO A 298 -30.38 5.68 12.81
CA PRO A 298 -30.17 6.47 14.04
C PRO A 298 -31.48 6.82 14.77
N ARG A 299 -32.64 6.57 14.14
CA ARG A 299 -33.98 6.82 14.71
C ARG A 299 -34.67 5.54 15.21
N ASP A 300 -33.99 4.40 15.14
CA ASP A 300 -34.53 3.15 15.67
C ASP A 300 -34.75 3.29 17.18
N ASP A 301 -35.88 2.79 17.67
CA ASP A 301 -36.23 2.78 19.10
C ASP A 301 -35.49 1.67 19.87
N GLY A 302 -34.59 0.95 19.20
CA GLY A 302 -33.85 -0.18 19.71
C GLY A 302 -34.43 -1.53 19.31
N THR A 303 -35.64 -1.56 18.76
CA THR A 303 -36.31 -2.81 18.39
C THR A 303 -35.58 -3.53 17.26
N TYR A 304 -35.12 -2.81 16.24
CA TYR A 304 -34.40 -3.42 15.12
C TYR A 304 -33.03 -3.94 15.57
N LEU A 305 -32.26 -3.11 16.28
CA LEU A 305 -30.94 -3.51 16.77
C LEU A 305 -31.00 -4.68 17.75
N CYS A 306 -32.05 -4.75 18.60
CA CYS A 306 -32.22 -5.91 19.46
C CYS A 306 -32.59 -7.18 18.69
N LYS A 307 -33.49 -7.10 17.71
CA LYS A 307 -33.79 -8.26 16.83
C LYS A 307 -32.53 -8.79 16.15
N LEU A 308 -31.74 -7.89 15.57
CA LEU A 308 -30.47 -8.25 14.93
C LEU A 308 -29.50 -8.90 15.92
N THR A 309 -29.34 -8.30 17.10
CA THR A 309 -28.46 -8.82 18.15
C THR A 309 -28.89 -10.22 18.58
N THR A 310 -30.20 -10.46 18.69
CA THR A 310 -30.70 -11.79 19.05
C THR A 310 -30.49 -12.80 17.93
N GLU A 311 -30.70 -12.42 16.67
CA GLU A 311 -30.40 -13.27 15.53
C GLU A 311 -28.93 -13.69 15.52
N ILE A 312 -28.00 -12.76 15.76
CA ILE A 312 -26.57 -13.04 15.88
C ILE A 312 -26.29 -14.04 17.00
N VAL A 313 -26.88 -13.87 18.19
CA VAL A 313 -26.66 -14.82 19.29
C VAL A 313 -27.20 -16.21 18.93
N LEU A 314 -28.38 -16.29 18.30
CA LEU A 314 -28.97 -17.55 17.86
C LEU A 314 -28.09 -18.25 16.80
N THR A 315 -27.53 -17.51 15.86
CA THR A 315 -26.65 -18.04 14.81
C THR A 315 -25.29 -18.46 15.36
N THR A 316 -24.70 -17.69 16.27
CA THR A 316 -23.34 -17.93 16.79
C THR A 316 -23.31 -18.82 18.05
N ASN A 317 -24.46 -19.04 18.68
CA ASN A 317 -24.61 -19.74 19.96
C ASN A 317 -23.64 -19.20 21.05
N SER A 318 -23.39 -17.90 21.06
CA SER A 318 -22.42 -17.26 21.95
C SER A 318 -22.85 -15.84 22.30
N THR A 319 -22.67 -15.48 23.57
CA THR A 319 -22.99 -14.16 24.12
C THR A 319 -21.77 -13.30 24.39
N ASN A 320 -20.58 -13.82 24.09
CA ASN A 320 -19.31 -13.13 24.37
C ASN A 320 -19.22 -11.76 23.67
N PHE A 321 -19.82 -11.60 22.49
CA PHE A 321 -19.78 -10.33 21.75
C PHE A 321 -20.62 -9.22 22.42
N LEU A 322 -21.65 -9.57 23.20
CA LEU A 322 -22.51 -8.60 23.89
C LEU A 322 -21.73 -7.73 24.87
N ILE A 323 -20.69 -8.30 25.49
CA ILE A 323 -19.82 -7.59 26.45
C ILE A 323 -19.04 -6.46 25.73
N ASN A 324 -18.65 -6.69 24.47
CA ASN A 324 -17.83 -5.77 23.69
C ASN A 324 -18.65 -4.67 23.00
N LEU A 325 -19.98 -4.82 22.89
CA LEU A 325 -20.89 -3.79 22.36
C LEU A 325 -20.76 -2.44 23.11
N ARG A 326 -20.28 -2.44 24.36
CA ARG A 326 -19.98 -1.22 25.13
C ARG A 326 -19.00 -0.26 24.45
N ASN A 327 -18.10 -0.81 23.63
CA ASN A 327 -17.03 -0.03 23.01
C ASN A 327 -17.56 0.77 21.81
N TYR A 328 -18.80 0.49 21.38
CA TYR A 328 -19.45 1.15 20.26
C TYR A 328 -20.47 2.17 20.77
N LYS A 329 -20.67 3.26 20.03
CA LYS A 329 -21.73 4.25 20.28
C LYS A 329 -23.09 3.67 19.90
N ILE A 330 -23.53 2.68 20.67
CA ILE A 330 -24.91 2.22 20.70
C ILE A 330 -25.60 3.05 21.77
N VAL A 331 -26.79 3.58 21.50
CA VAL A 331 -27.52 4.37 22.50
C VAL A 331 -27.73 3.47 23.73
N PRO A 332 -27.34 3.89 24.95
CA PRO A 332 -27.41 3.06 26.15
C PRO A 332 -28.78 2.39 26.36
N SER A 333 -29.86 3.08 25.97
CA SER A 333 -31.24 2.56 26.05
C SER A 333 -31.48 1.32 25.20
N VAL A 334 -30.86 1.22 24.02
CA VAL A 334 -30.97 0.06 23.14
C VAL A 334 -30.23 -1.12 23.76
N LEU A 335 -29.03 -0.88 24.28
CA LEU A 335 -28.22 -1.92 24.93
C LEU A 335 -28.94 -2.47 26.18
N VAL A 336 -29.54 -1.60 26.99
CA VAL A 336 -30.34 -1.99 28.15
C VAL A 336 -31.53 -2.86 27.74
N GLU A 337 -32.24 -2.49 26.68
CA GLU A 337 -33.41 -3.24 26.22
C GLU A 337 -33.03 -4.61 25.67
N CYS A 338 -31.91 -4.71 24.95
CA CYS A 338 -31.41 -6.00 24.48
C CYS A 338 -31.01 -6.90 25.66
N LEU A 339 -30.32 -6.35 26.67
CA LEU A 339 -29.93 -7.11 27.88
C LEU A 339 -31.13 -7.58 28.70
N LYS A 340 -32.20 -6.77 28.83
CA LYS A 340 -33.44 -7.20 29.49
C LYS A 340 -34.06 -8.40 28.80
N LEU A 341 -34.08 -8.42 27.46
CA LEU A 341 -34.63 -9.54 26.69
C LEU A 341 -33.83 -10.84 26.90
N PHE A 342 -32.50 -10.75 27.07
CA PHE A 342 -31.66 -11.92 27.37
C PHE A 342 -31.79 -12.41 28.81
N LEU A 343 -32.14 -11.52 29.76
CA LEU A 343 -32.29 -11.83 31.18
C LEU A 343 -33.73 -12.16 31.60
N ALA A 344 -34.72 -11.98 30.72
CA ALA A 344 -36.13 -12.24 31.03
C ALA A 344 -36.45 -13.74 31.05
N GLU A 345 -37.10 -14.20 32.12
CA GLU A 345 -37.41 -15.62 32.36
C GLU A 345 -38.53 -16.21 31.46
N ASP A 346 -39.30 -15.37 30.74
CA ASP A 346 -40.56 -15.78 30.09
C ASP A 346 -40.69 -15.42 28.58
N GLY A 347 -39.61 -15.06 27.88
CA GLY A 347 -39.68 -14.66 26.46
C GLY A 347 -39.43 -15.81 25.46
N GLU A 348 -39.81 -15.62 24.17
CA GLU A 348 -39.42 -16.50 23.04
C GLU A 348 -37.89 -16.74 22.93
N PHE A 349 -37.10 -15.93 23.64
CA PHE A 349 -35.64 -15.91 23.70
C PHE A 349 -35.02 -16.73 24.85
N ASN A 350 -35.84 -17.40 25.67
CA ASN A 350 -35.45 -18.20 26.84
C ASN A 350 -34.53 -19.40 26.49
N ASN A 351 -34.55 -19.86 25.23
CA ASN A 351 -33.67 -20.95 24.78
C ASN A 351 -32.19 -20.55 24.73
N VAL A 352 -31.89 -19.26 24.56
CA VAL A 352 -30.52 -18.73 24.52
C VAL A 352 -29.94 -18.56 25.91
N GLY A 353 -30.72 -18.01 26.85
CA GLY A 353 -30.33 -17.90 28.26
C GLY A 353 -30.05 -19.26 28.92
N LYS A 354 -30.80 -20.29 28.52
CA LYS A 354 -30.60 -21.68 28.98
C LYS A 354 -29.36 -22.37 28.41
N GLN A 355 -28.79 -21.85 27.32
CA GLN A 355 -27.55 -22.37 26.71
C GLN A 355 -26.28 -21.70 27.25
N MET A 356 -26.40 -20.58 27.97
CA MET A 356 -25.26 -19.93 28.62
C MET A 356 -24.80 -20.72 29.83
N ASN A 357 -23.49 -20.85 30.00
CA ASN A 357 -22.95 -21.36 31.25
C ASN A 357 -23.10 -20.31 32.38
N THR A 358 -23.02 -20.76 33.64
CA THR A 358 -23.21 -19.90 34.82
C THR A 358 -22.27 -18.69 34.82
N GLU A 359 -21.02 -18.85 34.37
CA GLU A 359 -20.02 -17.78 34.32
C GLU A 359 -20.37 -16.70 33.27
N GLN A 360 -20.87 -17.10 32.10
CA GLN A 360 -21.33 -16.18 31.06
C GLN A 360 -22.54 -15.38 31.52
N PHE A 361 -23.47 -16.04 32.22
CA PHE A 361 -24.67 -15.41 32.77
C PHE A 361 -24.33 -14.38 33.85
N GLU A 362 -23.43 -14.72 34.79
CA GLU A 362 -22.95 -13.79 35.83
C GLU A 362 -22.27 -12.56 35.23
N ARG A 363 -21.41 -12.73 34.20
CA ARG A 363 -20.78 -11.61 33.49
C ARG A 363 -21.79 -10.71 32.79
N LEU A 364 -22.85 -11.29 32.21
CA LEU A 364 -23.92 -10.54 31.55
C LEU A 364 -24.77 -9.75 32.55
N GLN A 365 -25.03 -10.32 33.73
CA GLN A 365 -25.72 -9.62 34.82
C GLN A 365 -24.88 -8.48 35.39
N GLU A 366 -23.59 -8.71 35.67
CA GLU A 366 -22.67 -7.66 36.12
C GLU A 366 -22.59 -6.51 35.11
N PHE A 367 -22.59 -6.85 33.82
CA PHE A 367 -22.64 -5.88 32.73
C PHE A 367 -23.95 -5.09 32.72
N TYR A 368 -25.10 -5.74 32.81
CA TYR A 368 -26.42 -5.10 32.88
C TYR A 368 -26.53 -4.07 34.02
N PHE A 369 -26.07 -4.44 35.22
CA PHE A 369 -26.07 -3.51 36.36
C PHE A 369 -25.17 -2.29 36.15
N ARG A 370 -24.05 -2.44 35.45
CA ARG A 370 -23.16 -1.31 35.08
C ARG A 370 -23.74 -0.39 34.01
N VAL A 371 -24.53 -0.92 33.06
CA VAL A 371 -25.17 -0.09 32.03
C VAL A 371 -26.33 0.72 32.62
N LEU A 372 -27.13 0.11 33.51
CA LEU A 372 -28.21 0.80 34.22
C LEU A 372 -27.70 1.96 35.09
N SER A 373 -26.51 1.84 35.69
CA SER A 373 -25.91 2.91 36.48
C SER A 373 -25.40 4.09 35.64
N LEU A 374 -25.17 3.91 34.34
CA LEU A 374 -24.82 4.99 33.40
C LEU A 374 -26.06 5.72 32.86
N GLU A 375 -27.17 5.01 32.66
CA GLU A 375 -28.46 5.63 32.31
C GLU A 375 -29.01 6.51 33.43
N SER A 376 -28.80 6.12 34.70
CA SER A 376 -29.26 6.91 35.85
C SER A 376 -28.50 8.23 36.03
N ILE A 377 -27.28 8.35 35.49
CA ILE A 377 -26.45 9.58 35.53
C ILE A 377 -26.80 10.54 34.38
N SER A 378 -27.35 10.03 33.27
CA SER A 378 -27.63 10.82 32.05
C SER A 378 -29.05 11.38 31.98
N ARG A 379 -29.95 11.00 32.90
CA ARG A 379 -31.25 11.66 33.06
C ARG A 379 -31.10 12.89 33.97
N PRO A 380 -31.33 14.12 33.49
CA PRO A 380 -31.45 15.25 34.40
C PRO A 380 -32.62 14.97 35.36
N ALA A 381 -32.40 15.21 36.65
CA ALA A 381 -33.43 15.11 37.67
C ALA A 381 -34.64 15.99 37.28
N PRO A 382 -35.88 15.55 37.60
CA PRO A 382 -37.12 16.18 37.14
C PRO A 382 -37.26 17.66 37.51
#